data_AF-A0A3N6MII7-F1
#
_entry.id   AF-A0A3N6MII7-F1
#
_cell.length_a   1.000
_cell.length_b   1.000
_cell.length_c   1.000
_cell.angle_alpha   90.00
_cell.angle_beta   90.00
_cell.angle_gamma   90.00
#
_symmetry.space_group_name_H-M   'P 1'
#
loop_
_entity.id
_entity.type
_entity.pdbx_description
1 polymer ?
#
loop_
_entity_poly.entity_id
_entity_poly.type
_entity_poly.pdbx_seq_one_letter_code
_entity_poly.pdbx_strand_id
1 'polypeptide(L)'
;MGSEQRSVLERLRQPEYTGENRCIPCTAVNFVIAVALAGAVAVVAPLAAPPVLAVSLAAIYFRGYLVPGTPTLTKRYFPDRLLAKFDKQPAPGGGALEGDAATKTEGARADGRPAGATDEATVDPLDPESTFLAHEVVVPCRDLPAPDADLPDDDLCLTRAVERAWRDEIETLRDGDRDAQVGAFLETDPELVSVENPSRGEGVRARIDGRLAARWESDAALVADLAGAAVLEERLPDWDRLPIETRSQLTNGLRTFVDRCPTCDGDISLDEETVESCCRSRDVYAITCEDCDARILEVPQ
;
A
#
# COMPACT_ATOMS: atom_id res chain seq x y z
N MET A 1 15.01 -35.29 -20.95
CA MET A 1 15.69 -34.02 -21.28
C MET A 1 14.94 -32.76 -20.83
N GLY A 2 13.63 -32.81 -20.50
CA GLY A 2 12.88 -31.62 -20.04
C GLY A 2 12.99 -31.27 -18.54
N SER A 3 13.36 -32.22 -17.67
CA SER A 3 13.49 -31.97 -16.22
C SER A 3 14.79 -31.26 -15.83
N GLU A 4 15.93 -31.61 -16.43
CA GLU A 4 17.21 -30.94 -16.17
C GLU A 4 17.23 -29.50 -16.67
N GLN A 5 16.59 -29.21 -17.82
CA GLN A 5 16.51 -27.84 -18.35
C GLN A 5 15.62 -26.94 -17.47
N ARG A 6 14.55 -27.47 -16.87
CA ARG A 6 13.75 -26.73 -15.88
C ARG A 6 14.59 -26.33 -14.66
N SER A 7 15.39 -27.25 -14.11
CA SER A 7 16.31 -26.98 -13.00
C SER A 7 17.38 -25.91 -13.31
N VAL A 8 17.91 -25.87 -14.54
CA VAL A 8 18.90 -24.84 -14.94
C VAL A 8 18.23 -23.49 -15.20
N LEU A 9 17.05 -23.47 -15.81
CA LEU A 9 16.25 -22.26 -16.04
C LEU A 9 15.74 -21.65 -14.73
N GLU A 10 15.30 -22.48 -13.77
CA GLU A 10 14.91 -22.07 -12.42
C GLU A 10 16.09 -21.52 -11.63
N ARG A 11 17.27 -22.12 -11.75
CA ARG A 11 18.50 -21.68 -11.06
C ARG A 11 19.07 -20.37 -11.60
N LEU A 12 18.78 -20.02 -12.85
CA LEU A 12 19.15 -18.74 -13.46
C LEU A 12 18.12 -17.64 -13.20
N ARG A 13 16.91 -18.02 -12.77
CA ARG A 13 15.84 -17.08 -12.43
C ARG A 13 16.05 -16.51 -11.05
N GLN A 14 15.84 -15.20 -10.91
CA GLN A 14 15.75 -14.55 -9.60
C GLN A 14 14.27 -14.30 -9.32
N PRO A 15 13.58 -15.18 -8.56
CA PRO A 15 12.16 -15.03 -8.27
C PRO A 15 11.85 -13.74 -7.49
N GLU A 16 12.85 -13.17 -6.81
CA GLU A 16 12.77 -11.89 -6.11
C GLU A 16 12.52 -10.71 -7.07
N TYR A 17 12.85 -10.85 -8.37
CA TYR A 17 12.77 -9.77 -9.37
C TYR A 17 12.03 -10.18 -10.67
N THR A 18 11.40 -11.35 -10.70
CA THR A 18 10.69 -11.87 -11.88
C THR A 18 9.31 -12.40 -11.49
N GLY A 19 8.43 -12.65 -12.49
CA GLY A 19 7.04 -13.06 -12.21
C GLY A 19 6.20 -11.89 -11.69
N GLU A 20 5.49 -12.11 -10.57
CA GLU A 20 4.63 -11.13 -9.90
C GLU A 20 5.43 -9.96 -9.33
N ASN A 21 6.67 -10.22 -8.89
CA ASN A 21 7.60 -9.21 -8.39
C ASN A 21 8.23 -8.37 -9.51
N ARG A 22 7.82 -8.50 -10.78
CA ARG A 22 8.42 -7.77 -11.91
C ARG A 22 7.91 -6.33 -11.98
N CYS A 23 8.84 -5.38 -11.92
CA CYS A 23 8.54 -3.98 -12.24
C CYS A 23 8.45 -3.74 -13.77
N ILE A 24 7.26 -3.39 -14.26
CA ILE A 24 7.01 -3.11 -15.70
C ILE A 24 7.79 -1.87 -16.16
N PRO A 25 7.74 -0.73 -15.45
CA PRO A 25 8.56 0.43 -15.79
C PRO A 25 10.07 0.12 -15.89
N CYS A 26 10.63 -0.60 -14.92
CA CYS A 26 12.05 -0.99 -14.96
C CYS A 26 12.34 -1.94 -16.13
N THR A 27 11.42 -2.86 -16.43
CA THR A 27 11.53 -3.74 -17.61
C THR A 27 11.54 -2.93 -18.90
N ALA A 28 10.70 -1.89 -19.01
CA ALA A 28 10.64 -1.01 -20.17
C ALA A 28 11.93 -0.20 -20.34
N VAL A 29 12.45 0.39 -19.25
CA VAL A 29 13.73 1.12 -19.28
C VAL A 29 14.88 0.19 -19.66
N ASN A 30 14.97 -1.00 -19.06
CA ASN A 30 15.99 -1.99 -19.42
C ASN A 30 15.89 -2.42 -20.89
N PHE A 31 14.67 -2.58 -21.41
CA PHE A 31 14.46 -2.88 -22.83
C PHE A 31 14.93 -1.73 -23.74
N VAL A 32 14.62 -0.48 -23.40
CA VAL A 32 15.10 0.70 -24.13
C VAL A 32 16.63 0.76 -24.13
N ILE A 33 17.27 0.51 -22.98
CA ILE A 33 18.74 0.46 -22.89
C ILE A 33 19.29 -0.68 -23.74
N ALA A 34 18.67 -1.86 -23.72
CA ALA A 34 19.08 -3.00 -24.54
C ALA A 34 19.03 -2.68 -26.05
N VAL A 35 17.95 -2.03 -26.51
CA VAL A 35 17.81 -1.59 -27.90
C VAL A 35 18.83 -0.52 -28.25
N ALA A 36 19.05 0.46 -27.37
CA ALA A 36 20.03 1.52 -27.57
C ALA A 36 21.47 0.96 -27.66
N LEU A 37 21.83 0.01 -26.78
CA LEU A 37 23.12 -0.68 -26.82
C LEU A 37 23.29 -1.50 -28.10
N ALA A 38 22.26 -2.27 -28.49
CA ALA A 38 22.29 -3.03 -29.73
C ALA A 38 22.41 -2.13 -30.96
N GLY A 39 21.71 -0.98 -30.97
CA GLY A 39 21.79 0.03 -32.02
C GLY A 39 23.18 0.65 -32.11
N ALA A 40 23.79 1.02 -30.98
CA ALA A 40 25.15 1.53 -30.93
C ALA A 40 26.17 0.50 -31.45
N VAL A 41 26.02 -0.78 -31.07
CA VAL A 41 26.85 -1.87 -31.60
C VAL A 41 26.63 -2.05 -33.10
N ALA A 42 25.40 -1.93 -33.60
CA ALA A 42 25.09 -2.09 -35.02
C ALA A 42 25.81 -1.07 -35.91
N VAL A 43 26.10 0.14 -35.40
CA VAL A 43 26.86 1.17 -36.13
C VAL A 43 28.29 0.72 -36.45
N VAL A 44 28.92 -0.05 -35.55
CA VAL A 44 30.33 -0.46 -35.66
C VAL A 44 30.46 -1.91 -36.13
N ALA A 45 29.57 -2.79 -35.68
CA ALA A 45 29.59 -4.22 -35.92
C ALA A 45 28.14 -4.77 -36.10
N PRO A 46 27.54 -4.62 -37.30
CA PRO A 46 26.15 -5.03 -37.56
C PRO A 46 25.85 -6.49 -37.21
N LEU A 47 26.81 -7.40 -37.47
CA LEU A 47 26.66 -8.82 -37.18
C LEU A 47 26.70 -9.15 -35.67
N ALA A 48 27.24 -8.26 -34.84
CA ALA A 48 27.32 -8.44 -33.40
C ALA A 48 26.07 -7.90 -32.66
N ALA A 49 25.23 -7.09 -33.32
CA ALA A 49 24.05 -6.52 -32.67
C ALA A 49 22.98 -7.56 -32.28
N PRO A 50 22.62 -8.56 -33.12
CA PRO A 50 21.65 -9.59 -32.75
C PRO A 50 22.03 -10.41 -31.50
N PRO A 51 23.27 -10.93 -31.36
CA PRO A 51 23.64 -11.68 -30.15
C PRO A 51 23.69 -10.78 -28.91
N VAL A 52 24.12 -9.51 -29.03
CA VAL A 52 24.07 -8.55 -27.92
C VAL A 52 22.63 -8.35 -27.44
N LEU A 53 21.71 -8.07 -28.36
CA LEU A 53 20.30 -7.90 -28.02
C LEU A 53 19.71 -9.18 -27.39
N ALA A 54 20.02 -10.35 -27.95
CA ALA A 54 19.54 -11.63 -27.42
C ALA A 54 20.03 -11.88 -25.98
N VAL A 55 21.31 -11.60 -25.69
CA VAL A 55 21.88 -11.73 -24.35
C VAL A 55 21.26 -10.71 -23.40
N SER A 56 21.05 -9.47 -23.83
CA SER A 56 20.39 -8.43 -23.04
C SER A 56 18.94 -8.80 -22.69
N LEU A 57 18.17 -9.29 -23.66
CA LEU A 57 16.80 -9.77 -23.43
C LEU A 57 16.76 -10.99 -22.52
N ALA A 58 17.72 -11.92 -22.66
CA ALA A 58 17.85 -13.05 -21.75
C ALA A 58 18.14 -12.58 -20.31
N ALA A 59 19.03 -11.62 -20.12
CA ALA A 59 19.30 -11.04 -18.81
C ALA A 59 18.04 -10.42 -18.17
N ILE A 60 17.28 -9.63 -18.94
CA ILE A 60 16.02 -9.02 -18.48
C ILE A 60 14.94 -10.09 -18.17
N TYR A 61 14.88 -11.16 -18.97
CA TYR A 61 13.91 -12.22 -18.79
C TYR A 61 14.20 -13.05 -17.52
N PHE A 62 15.45 -13.45 -17.31
CA PHE A 62 15.83 -14.32 -16.20
C PHE A 62 16.12 -13.56 -14.89
N ARG A 63 16.68 -12.35 -14.95
CA ARG A 63 17.10 -11.59 -13.76
C ARG A 63 16.24 -10.38 -13.46
N GLY A 64 15.42 -9.91 -14.41
CA GLY A 64 14.63 -8.69 -14.25
C GLY A 64 15.41 -7.39 -14.52
N TYR A 65 16.75 -7.44 -14.65
CA TYR A 65 17.61 -6.29 -14.94
C TYR A 65 18.70 -6.60 -15.97
N LEU A 66 19.14 -5.56 -16.68
CA LEU A 66 20.14 -5.65 -17.72
C LEU A 66 21.59 -5.61 -17.18
N VAL A 67 21.85 -4.78 -16.15
CA VAL A 67 23.17 -4.58 -15.55
C VAL A 67 23.22 -5.22 -14.15
N PRO A 68 24.21 -6.07 -13.82
CA PRO A 68 24.32 -6.67 -12.49
C PRO A 68 24.38 -5.63 -11.38
N GLY A 69 23.60 -5.82 -10.32
CA GLY A 69 23.59 -4.94 -9.13
C GLY A 69 22.77 -3.66 -9.27
N THR A 70 22.07 -3.45 -10.40
CA THR A 70 21.17 -2.29 -10.57
C THR A 70 20.17 -2.14 -9.41
N PRO A 71 19.48 -3.20 -8.93
CA PRO A 71 18.54 -3.06 -7.81
C PRO A 71 19.21 -2.52 -6.54
N THR A 72 20.41 -3.01 -6.21
CA THR A 72 21.18 -2.56 -5.03
C THR A 72 21.67 -1.12 -5.17
N LEU A 73 22.13 -0.72 -6.37
CA LEU A 73 22.53 0.66 -6.67
C LEU A 73 21.36 1.62 -6.59
N THR A 74 20.21 1.23 -7.14
CA THR A 74 19.01 2.04 -7.15
C THR A 74 18.47 2.25 -5.73
N LYS A 75 18.38 1.18 -4.93
CA LYS A 75 17.97 1.28 -3.51
C LYS A 75 18.88 2.21 -2.69
N ARG A 76 20.20 2.19 -2.95
CA ARG A 76 21.18 2.91 -2.13
C ARG A 76 21.44 4.36 -2.53
N TYR A 77 21.29 4.70 -3.82
CA TYR A 77 21.75 5.97 -4.36
C TYR A 77 20.69 6.75 -5.14
N PHE A 78 19.55 6.14 -5.48
CA PHE A 78 18.53 6.82 -6.28
C PHE A 78 17.54 7.57 -5.37
N PRO A 79 17.17 8.83 -5.70
CA PRO A 79 16.25 9.60 -4.87
C PRO A 79 14.87 8.96 -4.77
N ASP A 80 14.33 8.88 -3.56
CA ASP A 80 13.01 8.27 -3.27
C ASP A 80 11.86 8.83 -4.10
N ARG A 81 11.88 10.14 -4.41
CA ARG A 81 10.86 10.80 -5.25
C ARG A 81 10.80 10.24 -6.67
N LEU A 82 11.93 9.79 -7.22
CA LEU A 82 11.96 9.16 -8.53
C LEU A 82 11.54 7.70 -8.42
N LEU A 83 11.92 7.00 -7.35
CA LEU A 83 11.53 5.61 -7.13
C LEU A 83 10.03 5.43 -6.87
N ALA A 84 9.40 6.38 -6.19
CA ALA A 84 7.96 6.40 -5.99
C ALA A 84 7.17 6.37 -7.32
N LYS A 85 7.71 6.97 -8.38
CA LYS A 85 7.09 6.92 -9.73
C LYS A 85 7.19 5.55 -10.42
N PHE A 86 8.08 4.69 -9.93
CA PHE A 86 8.32 3.34 -10.45
C PHE A 86 7.73 2.26 -9.55
N ASP A 87 7.25 2.63 -8.36
CA ASP A 87 6.67 1.69 -7.41
C ASP A 87 5.26 1.27 -7.87
N LYS A 88 4.93 0.01 -7.63
CA LYS A 88 3.61 -0.56 -7.93
C LYS A 88 2.75 -0.70 -6.69
N GLN A 89 3.34 -0.55 -5.51
CA GLN A 89 2.64 -0.59 -4.24
C GLN A 89 2.23 0.82 -3.84
N PRO A 90 0.98 1.02 -3.38
CA PRO A 90 0.56 2.27 -2.75
C PRO A 90 1.50 2.65 -1.60
N ALA A 91 1.52 3.93 -1.23
CA ALA A 91 2.23 4.34 -0.02
C ALA A 91 1.61 3.63 1.19
N PRO A 92 2.40 2.97 2.07
CA PRO A 92 1.89 2.45 3.33
C PRO A 92 1.28 3.59 4.15
N GLY A 93 0.18 3.33 4.84
CA GLY A 93 -0.57 4.35 5.59
C GLY A 93 -1.46 5.29 4.76
N GLY A 94 -1.56 5.12 3.44
CA GLY A 94 -2.65 5.71 2.68
C GLY A 94 -3.93 4.92 2.92
N GLY A 95 -5.07 5.60 3.09
CA GLY A 95 -6.38 4.93 3.18
C GLY A 95 -6.57 3.90 2.06
N ALA A 96 -7.40 2.89 2.30
CA ALA A 96 -7.56 1.72 1.44
C ALA A 96 -7.92 2.03 -0.03
N LEU A 97 -8.43 3.22 -0.35
CA LEU A 97 -8.87 3.56 -1.71
C LEU A 97 -7.70 3.73 -2.70
N GLU A 98 -7.86 3.15 -3.89
CA GLU A 98 -6.97 3.36 -5.01
C GLU A 98 -7.51 4.47 -5.92
N GLY A 99 -6.96 5.68 -5.78
CA GLY A 99 -7.30 6.81 -6.66
C GLY A 99 -6.66 6.73 -8.05
N ASP A 100 -7.33 7.28 -9.07
CA ASP A 100 -6.80 7.58 -10.41
C ASP A 100 -5.68 8.66 -10.40
N ALA A 101 -4.85 8.70 -9.36
CA ALA A 101 -3.88 9.75 -9.08
C ALA A 101 -2.47 9.40 -9.56
N ALA A 102 -2.30 9.12 -10.86
CA ALA A 102 -1.01 9.24 -11.53
C ALA A 102 -1.15 9.32 -13.06
N THR A 103 -1.91 10.28 -13.59
CA THR A 103 -1.82 10.63 -15.02
C THR A 103 -1.90 12.14 -15.23
N LYS A 104 -0.78 12.67 -15.77
CA LYS A 104 -0.53 14.01 -16.37
C LYS A 104 -0.31 15.13 -15.35
N THR A 105 0.91 15.64 -15.22
CA THR A 105 1.44 16.57 -16.24
C THR A 105 2.96 16.52 -16.31
N GLU A 106 3.51 15.97 -17.42
CA GLU A 106 4.83 16.37 -17.89
C GLU A 106 4.66 17.51 -18.90
N GLY A 107 5.46 18.55 -18.70
CA GLY A 107 5.25 19.86 -19.27
C GLY A 107 5.65 20.01 -20.74
N ALA A 108 5.05 21.02 -21.36
CA ALA A 108 5.63 21.75 -22.47
C ALA A 108 5.62 23.25 -22.10
N ARG A 109 6.81 23.81 -21.90
CA ARG A 109 7.02 25.26 -21.75
C ARG A 109 6.86 25.93 -23.11
N ALA A 110 6.14 27.07 -23.15
CA ALA A 110 6.61 28.31 -23.79
C ALA A 110 5.69 29.50 -23.42
N ASP A 111 6.34 30.52 -22.88
CA ASP A 111 6.08 31.97 -23.01
C ASP A 111 4.88 32.66 -22.33
N GLY A 112 5.21 33.43 -21.28
CA GLY A 112 4.92 34.87 -21.29
C GLY A 112 3.80 35.43 -20.41
N ARG A 113 4.20 36.00 -19.25
CA ARG A 113 3.58 37.11 -18.48
C ARG A 113 2.72 36.74 -17.25
N PRO A 114 2.92 37.40 -16.08
CA PRO A 114 2.27 37.02 -14.83
C PRO A 114 0.93 37.74 -14.65
N ALA A 115 -0.10 37.02 -14.20
CA ALA A 115 -1.29 37.59 -13.59
C ALA A 115 -2.02 36.56 -12.73
N GLY A 116 -2.21 36.91 -11.45
CA GLY A 116 -3.16 36.25 -10.55
C GLY A 116 -2.57 35.08 -9.76
N ALA A 117 -2.16 35.35 -8.53
CA ALA A 117 -2.11 34.33 -7.49
C ALA A 117 -3.55 33.86 -7.26
N THR A 118 -3.93 32.74 -7.87
CA THR A 118 -5.00 31.91 -7.31
C THR A 118 -4.34 31.11 -6.19
N ASP A 119 -4.84 31.27 -4.97
CA ASP A 119 -4.60 30.33 -3.88
C ASP A 119 -4.94 28.93 -4.40
N GLU A 120 -3.91 28.18 -4.79
CA GLU A 120 -3.97 26.74 -4.74
C GLU A 120 -4.13 26.42 -3.26
N ALA A 121 -5.38 26.23 -2.82
CA ALA A 121 -5.66 25.69 -1.51
C ALA A 121 -4.92 24.35 -1.42
N THR A 122 -3.77 24.36 -0.77
CA THR A 122 -3.16 23.16 -0.23
C THR A 122 -4.23 22.59 0.69
N VAL A 123 -4.87 21.50 0.27
CA VAL A 123 -5.69 20.67 1.16
C VAL A 123 -4.75 20.30 2.29
N ASP A 124 -5.04 20.79 3.49
CA ASP A 124 -4.29 20.41 4.68
C ASP A 124 -4.38 18.88 4.76
N PRO A 125 -3.27 18.13 4.81
CA PRO A 125 -3.33 16.69 4.99
C PRO A 125 -4.21 16.41 6.19
N LEU A 126 -5.24 15.58 5.99
CA LEU A 126 -6.08 15.15 7.10
C LEU A 126 -5.17 14.53 8.15
N ASP A 127 -5.25 15.05 9.38
CA ASP A 127 -4.57 14.48 10.53
C ASP A 127 -5.59 13.68 11.37
N PRO A 128 -5.57 12.33 11.28
CA PRO A 128 -6.48 11.49 12.05
C PRO A 128 -6.34 11.73 13.55
N GLU A 129 -5.14 11.97 14.05
CA GLU A 129 -4.88 12.17 15.47
C GLU A 129 -5.60 13.40 16.01
N SER A 130 -5.40 14.56 15.38
CA SER A 130 -6.10 15.80 15.72
C SER A 130 -7.62 15.65 15.63
N THR A 131 -8.11 14.93 14.61
CA THR A 131 -9.55 14.66 14.43
C THR A 131 -10.08 13.80 15.58
N PHE A 132 -9.38 12.73 15.94
CA PHE A 132 -9.78 11.83 17.01
C PHE A 132 -9.75 12.49 18.39
N LEU A 133 -8.76 13.33 18.66
CA LEU A 133 -8.69 14.12 19.89
C LEU A 133 -9.85 15.11 19.98
N ALA A 134 -10.14 15.83 18.90
CA ALA A 134 -11.21 16.82 18.86
C ALA A 134 -12.60 16.22 19.12
N HIS A 135 -12.79 14.95 18.79
CA HIS A 135 -14.07 14.23 18.90
C HIS A 135 -14.07 13.14 19.99
N GLU A 136 -13.10 13.15 20.89
CA GLU A 136 -12.99 12.21 22.02
C GLU A 136 -13.06 10.73 21.57
N VAL A 137 -12.53 10.45 20.37
CA VAL A 137 -12.30 9.08 19.89
C VAL A 137 -11.11 8.50 20.66
N VAL A 138 -10.06 9.31 20.80
CA VAL A 138 -8.88 9.05 21.63
C VAL A 138 -8.72 10.13 22.67
N VAL A 139 -8.03 9.79 23.75
CA VAL A 139 -7.63 10.68 24.84
C VAL A 139 -6.21 10.34 25.27
N PRO A 140 -5.46 11.25 25.91
CA PRO A 140 -4.21 10.88 26.57
C PRO A 140 -4.43 9.69 27.51
N CYS A 141 -3.58 8.68 27.44
CA CYS A 141 -3.77 7.43 28.20
C CYS A 141 -3.90 7.67 29.70
N ARG A 142 -3.19 8.67 30.23
CA ARG A 142 -3.28 9.11 31.64
C ARG A 142 -4.68 9.56 32.08
N ASP A 143 -5.53 9.96 31.15
CA ASP A 143 -6.89 10.46 31.41
C ASP A 143 -7.92 9.32 31.50
N LEU A 144 -7.52 8.07 31.23
CA LEU A 144 -8.39 6.89 31.40
C LEU A 144 -8.63 6.53 32.87
N PRO A 145 -9.74 5.85 33.23
CA PRO A 145 -10.10 5.52 34.62
C PRO A 145 -9.15 4.56 35.37
N ALA A 146 -8.09 4.08 34.73
CA ALA A 146 -7.02 3.25 35.29
C ALA A 146 -5.85 3.27 34.28
N PRO A 147 -5.05 4.34 34.26
CA PRO A 147 -3.98 4.47 33.27
C PRO A 147 -2.87 3.47 33.58
N ASP A 148 -2.27 2.92 32.53
CA ASP A 148 -1.03 2.16 32.68
C ASP A 148 0.08 3.14 33.07
N ALA A 149 0.71 2.89 34.22
CA ALA A 149 1.73 3.79 34.77
C ALA A 149 3.06 3.72 34.00
N ASP A 150 3.24 2.70 33.16
CA ASP A 150 4.44 2.49 32.35
C ASP A 150 4.35 3.15 30.97
N LEU A 151 3.17 3.67 30.58
CA LEU A 151 2.99 4.39 29.31
C LEU A 151 3.43 5.86 29.43
N PRO A 152 4.08 6.41 28.38
CA PRO A 152 4.34 7.84 28.26
C PRO A 152 3.10 8.72 28.43
N ASP A 153 3.32 9.92 28.99
CA ASP A 153 2.29 10.92 29.27
C ASP A 153 1.65 11.52 28.00
N ASP A 154 2.29 11.36 26.85
CA ASP A 154 1.88 11.81 25.52
C ASP A 154 1.23 10.71 24.67
N ASP A 155 1.19 9.46 25.15
CA ASP A 155 0.52 8.38 24.44
C ASP A 155 -1.01 8.59 24.43
N LEU A 156 -1.61 8.22 23.31
CA LEU A 156 -3.05 8.29 23.10
C LEU A 156 -3.67 6.90 23.21
N CYS A 157 -4.83 6.84 23.84
CA CYS A 157 -5.62 5.64 24.01
C CYS A 157 -7.05 5.88 23.54
N LEU A 158 -7.69 4.85 22.99
CA LEU A 158 -9.13 4.92 22.70
C LEU A 158 -9.91 5.18 23.99
N THR A 159 -10.98 5.97 23.86
CA THR A 159 -11.95 6.03 24.94
C THR A 159 -12.61 4.66 25.12
N ARG A 160 -12.91 4.29 26.37
CA ARG A 160 -13.55 3.01 26.69
C ARG A 160 -14.88 2.77 25.95
N ALA A 161 -15.56 3.85 25.56
CA ALA A 161 -16.81 3.76 24.81
C ALA A 161 -16.55 3.39 23.34
N VAL A 162 -15.54 3.99 22.71
CA VAL A 162 -15.14 3.70 21.34
C VAL A 162 -14.49 2.33 21.23
N GLU A 163 -13.58 1.99 22.15
CA GLU A 163 -12.93 0.67 22.23
C GLU A 163 -13.96 -0.48 22.22
N ARG A 164 -14.98 -0.38 23.09
CA ARG A 164 -16.05 -1.39 23.16
C ARG A 164 -16.91 -1.41 21.90
N ALA A 165 -17.38 -0.26 21.45
CA ALA A 165 -18.23 -0.19 20.26
C ALA A 165 -17.52 -0.76 19.03
N TRP A 166 -16.23 -0.48 18.89
CA TRP A 166 -15.45 -0.96 17.75
C TRP A 166 -15.22 -2.46 17.82
N ARG A 167 -14.93 -3.01 19.01
CA ARG A 167 -14.83 -4.46 19.20
C ARG A 167 -16.17 -5.17 18.90
N ASP A 168 -17.28 -4.65 19.40
CA ASP A 168 -18.60 -5.24 19.17
C ASP A 168 -18.97 -5.23 17.67
N GLU A 169 -18.60 -4.16 16.95
CA GLU A 169 -18.83 -4.07 15.51
C GLU A 169 -17.88 -4.98 14.71
N ILE A 170 -16.61 -5.11 15.12
CA ILE A 170 -15.67 -6.09 14.55
C ILE A 170 -16.25 -7.50 14.66
N GLU A 171 -16.75 -7.89 15.84
CA GLU A 171 -17.37 -9.20 16.06
C GLU A 171 -18.59 -9.41 15.15
N THR A 172 -19.41 -8.37 14.98
CA THR A 172 -20.60 -8.40 14.11
C THR A 172 -20.24 -8.59 12.65
N LEU A 173 -19.19 -7.92 12.17
CA LEU A 173 -18.80 -7.94 10.77
C LEU A 173 -17.88 -9.11 10.40
N ARG A 174 -17.19 -9.73 11.37
CA ARG A 174 -16.14 -10.75 11.17
C ARG A 174 -16.52 -11.85 10.18
N ASP A 175 -17.72 -12.41 10.30
CA ASP A 175 -18.17 -13.55 9.48
C ASP A 175 -19.19 -13.15 8.40
N GLY A 176 -19.30 -11.85 8.09
CA GLY A 176 -20.23 -11.33 7.09
C GLY A 176 -19.74 -11.46 5.64
N ASP A 177 -20.66 -11.14 4.72
CA ASP A 177 -20.37 -11.10 3.28
C ASP A 177 -19.55 -9.85 2.92
N ARG A 178 -18.30 -10.05 2.49
CA ARG A 178 -17.37 -8.96 2.17
C ARG A 178 -17.84 -8.11 1.00
N ASP A 179 -18.48 -8.69 -0.01
CA ASP A 179 -18.94 -7.91 -1.18
C ASP A 179 -20.06 -6.94 -0.75
N ALA A 180 -20.99 -7.41 0.09
CA ALA A 180 -22.04 -6.59 0.67
C ALA A 180 -21.51 -5.52 1.62
N GLN A 181 -20.59 -5.87 2.52
CA GLN A 181 -20.02 -4.93 3.49
C GLN A 181 -19.19 -3.84 2.82
N VAL A 182 -18.35 -4.21 1.84
CA VAL A 182 -17.57 -3.23 1.07
C VAL A 182 -18.46 -2.38 0.18
N GLY A 183 -19.52 -2.96 -0.42
CA GLY A 183 -20.51 -2.19 -1.18
C GLY A 183 -21.19 -1.13 -0.32
N ALA A 184 -21.59 -1.48 0.91
CA ALA A 184 -22.15 -0.51 1.85
C ALA A 184 -21.16 0.61 2.19
N PHE A 185 -19.90 0.27 2.50
CA PHE A 185 -18.86 1.25 2.82
C PHE A 185 -18.56 2.20 1.65
N LEU A 186 -18.45 1.66 0.43
CA LEU A 186 -18.18 2.43 -0.78
C LEU A 186 -19.43 3.07 -1.41
N GLU A 187 -20.57 3.03 -0.71
CA GLU A 187 -21.86 3.55 -1.18
C GLU A 187 -22.23 3.08 -2.60
N THR A 188 -21.97 1.81 -2.89
CA THR A 188 -22.11 1.18 -4.21
C THR A 188 -22.95 -0.09 -4.13
N ASP A 189 -23.60 -0.44 -5.24
CA ASP A 189 -24.35 -1.69 -5.36
C ASP A 189 -23.43 -2.92 -5.12
N PRO A 190 -23.71 -3.76 -4.11
CA PRO A 190 -22.95 -4.98 -3.84
C PRO A 190 -22.79 -5.92 -5.03
N GLU A 191 -23.75 -5.94 -5.98
CA GLU A 191 -23.66 -6.81 -7.15
C GLU A 191 -22.54 -6.39 -8.12
N LEU A 192 -22.06 -5.15 -8.02
CA LEU A 192 -20.94 -4.64 -8.82
C LEU A 192 -19.59 -4.80 -8.09
N VAL A 193 -19.62 -5.16 -6.81
CA VAL A 193 -18.44 -5.31 -5.96
C VAL A 193 -17.94 -6.74 -6.02
N SER A 194 -16.63 -6.89 -6.08
CA SER A 194 -15.96 -8.18 -5.90
C SER A 194 -14.73 -8.00 -5.03
N VAL A 195 -14.72 -8.69 -3.89
CA VAL A 195 -13.63 -8.71 -2.92
C VAL A 195 -12.83 -9.98 -3.10
N GLU A 196 -11.59 -9.81 -3.52
CA GLU A 196 -10.61 -10.89 -3.63
C GLU A 196 -9.76 -10.90 -2.36
N ASN A 197 -9.75 -12.04 -1.66
CA ASN A 197 -8.84 -12.30 -0.55
C ASN A 197 -7.81 -13.36 -0.99
N PRO A 198 -6.75 -12.96 -1.72
CA PRO A 198 -5.70 -13.88 -2.14
C PRO A 198 -4.95 -14.45 -0.93
N SER A 199 -4.25 -15.55 -1.15
CA SER A 199 -3.45 -16.26 -0.13
C SER A 199 -2.52 -15.32 0.65
N ARG A 200 -2.10 -15.74 1.86
CA ARG A 200 -1.22 -14.97 2.78
C ARG A 200 -0.16 -14.12 2.05
N GLY A 201 -0.20 -12.80 2.30
CA GLY A 201 0.82 -11.83 1.87
C GLY A 201 0.44 -10.95 0.68
N GLU A 202 -0.69 -11.18 0.01
CA GLU A 202 -1.07 -10.43 -1.21
C GLU A 202 -2.09 -9.29 -1.02
N GLY A 203 -2.60 -9.14 0.21
CA GLY A 203 -3.60 -8.14 0.61
C GLY A 203 -4.99 -8.36 0.00
N VAL A 204 -6.03 -7.88 0.67
CA VAL A 204 -7.40 -7.93 0.14
C VAL A 204 -7.59 -6.84 -0.91
N ARG A 205 -8.32 -7.12 -1.99
CA ARG A 205 -8.58 -6.19 -3.08
C ARG A 205 -10.07 -6.13 -3.40
N ALA A 206 -10.65 -4.95 -3.36
CA ALA A 206 -12.03 -4.73 -3.81
C ALA A 206 -12.03 -4.12 -5.21
N ARG A 207 -12.92 -4.65 -6.06
CA ARG A 207 -13.18 -4.13 -7.41
C ARG A 207 -14.63 -3.70 -7.55
N ILE A 208 -14.85 -2.63 -8.29
CA ILE A 208 -16.17 -2.18 -8.76
C ILE A 208 -16.18 -2.29 -10.28
N ASP A 209 -17.11 -3.06 -10.85
CA ASP A 209 -17.17 -3.32 -12.31
C ASP A 209 -15.83 -3.80 -12.89
N GLY A 210 -15.12 -4.64 -12.13
CA GLY A 210 -13.80 -5.19 -12.49
C GLY A 210 -12.65 -4.18 -12.43
N ARG A 211 -12.90 -2.92 -12.05
CA ARG A 211 -11.86 -1.91 -11.79
C ARG A 211 -11.48 -1.94 -10.33
N LEU A 212 -10.17 -1.90 -10.07
CA LEU A 212 -9.62 -1.89 -8.73
C LEU A 212 -10.00 -0.57 -8.02
N ALA A 213 -10.67 -0.70 -6.88
CA ALA A 213 -11.24 0.42 -6.12
C ALA A 213 -10.56 0.60 -4.76
N ALA A 214 -10.20 -0.51 -4.10
CA ALA A 214 -9.54 -0.44 -2.80
C ALA A 214 -8.67 -1.67 -2.51
N ARG A 215 -7.73 -1.50 -1.59
CA ARG A 215 -6.81 -2.52 -1.11
C ARG A 215 -6.58 -2.42 0.40
N TRP A 216 -6.50 -3.56 1.04
CA TRP A 216 -6.12 -3.71 2.45
C TRP A 216 -4.97 -4.70 2.59
N GLU A 217 -4.20 -4.58 3.67
CA GLU A 217 -3.07 -5.45 4.01
C GLU A 217 -3.53 -6.89 4.29
N SER A 218 -4.73 -7.05 4.83
CA SER A 218 -5.36 -8.34 5.11
C SER A 218 -6.88 -8.20 5.29
N ASP A 219 -7.57 -9.33 5.45
CA ASP A 219 -8.98 -9.33 5.85
C ASP A 219 -9.18 -8.70 7.23
N ALA A 220 -8.22 -8.87 8.15
CA ALA A 220 -8.26 -8.25 9.46
C ALA A 220 -8.23 -6.72 9.37
N ALA A 221 -7.40 -6.17 8.47
CA ALA A 221 -7.37 -4.75 8.18
C ALA A 221 -8.69 -4.25 7.57
N LEU A 222 -9.30 -5.03 6.66
CA LEU A 222 -10.60 -4.71 6.07
C LEU A 222 -11.71 -4.68 7.14
N VAL A 223 -11.80 -5.71 8.00
CA VAL A 223 -12.81 -5.77 9.06
C VAL A 223 -12.63 -4.61 10.05
N ALA A 224 -11.39 -4.31 10.44
CA ALA A 224 -11.09 -3.18 11.31
C ALA A 224 -11.59 -1.86 10.72
N ASP A 225 -11.38 -1.65 9.41
CA ASP A 225 -11.83 -0.44 8.73
C ASP A 225 -13.35 -0.34 8.65
N LEU A 226 -14.02 -1.41 8.24
CA LEU A 226 -15.47 -1.44 8.10
C LEU A 226 -16.15 -1.20 9.45
N ALA A 227 -15.66 -1.86 10.50
CA ALA A 227 -16.16 -1.64 11.85
C ALA A 227 -15.83 -0.23 12.35
N GLY A 228 -14.64 0.26 12.02
CA GLY A 228 -14.21 1.62 12.37
C GLY A 228 -15.11 2.67 11.72
N ALA A 229 -15.54 2.45 10.47
CA ALA A 229 -16.44 3.34 9.77
C ALA A 229 -17.77 3.50 10.50
N ALA A 230 -18.39 2.38 10.91
CA ALA A 230 -19.66 2.39 11.63
C ALA A 230 -19.53 3.10 13.00
N VAL A 231 -18.44 2.89 13.73
CA VAL A 231 -18.21 3.58 15.01
C VAL A 231 -17.92 5.07 14.81
N LEU A 232 -17.13 5.44 13.80
CA LEU A 232 -16.79 6.83 13.52
C LEU A 232 -17.99 7.62 12.99
N GLU A 233 -18.90 6.98 12.25
CA GLU A 233 -20.16 7.59 11.81
C GLU A 233 -20.99 8.14 12.98
N GLU A 234 -21.05 7.41 14.10
CA GLU A 234 -21.77 7.87 15.29
C GLU A 234 -21.05 8.99 16.07
N ARG A 235 -19.74 9.14 15.86
CA ARG A 235 -18.87 10.02 16.66
C ARG A 235 -18.50 11.31 15.96
N LEU A 236 -18.29 11.25 14.66
CA LEU A 236 -17.82 12.37 13.86
C LEU A 236 -19.02 13.09 13.22
N PRO A 237 -19.13 14.42 13.39
CA PRO A 237 -20.18 15.17 12.74
C PRO A 237 -19.99 15.15 11.22
N ASP A 238 -21.10 15.19 10.48
CA ASP A 238 -21.10 15.26 9.02
C ASP A 238 -20.33 14.10 8.33
N TRP A 239 -20.22 12.92 8.97
CA TRP A 239 -19.54 11.74 8.42
C TRP A 239 -19.95 11.45 6.97
N ASP A 240 -21.25 11.41 6.68
CA ASP A 240 -21.82 11.16 5.34
C ASP A 240 -21.46 12.22 4.29
N ARG A 241 -20.93 13.37 4.72
CA ARG A 241 -20.47 14.44 3.83
C ARG A 241 -18.96 14.38 3.58
N LEU A 242 -18.22 13.62 4.38
CA LEU A 242 -16.80 13.41 4.15
C LEU A 242 -16.60 12.62 2.86
N PRO A 243 -15.59 12.98 2.04
CA PRO A 243 -15.18 12.14 0.92
C PRO A 243 -14.81 10.74 1.42
N ILE A 244 -15.08 9.73 0.59
CA ILE A 244 -14.79 8.33 0.94
C ILE A 244 -13.30 8.10 1.19
N GLU A 245 -12.42 8.86 0.54
CA GLU A 245 -10.97 8.89 0.80
C GLU A 245 -10.65 9.33 2.22
N THR A 246 -11.34 10.36 2.71
CA THR A 246 -11.17 10.87 4.07
C THR A 246 -11.67 9.86 5.10
N ARG A 247 -12.85 9.28 4.88
CA ARG A 247 -13.37 8.22 5.76
C ARG A 247 -12.41 7.04 5.82
N SER A 248 -11.89 6.62 4.68
CA SER A 248 -10.91 5.53 4.58
C SER A 248 -9.58 5.84 5.27
N GLN A 249 -9.11 7.10 5.24
CA GLN A 249 -7.93 7.53 5.99
C GLN A 249 -8.18 7.52 7.50
N LEU A 250 -9.36 7.96 7.95
CA LEU A 250 -9.72 7.91 9.37
C LEU A 250 -9.80 6.46 9.86
N THR A 251 -10.47 5.57 9.14
CA THR A 251 -10.55 4.16 9.56
C THR A 251 -9.18 3.48 9.57
N ASN A 252 -8.31 3.80 8.61
CA ASN A 252 -6.92 3.32 8.60
C ASN A 252 -6.14 3.81 9.84
N GLY A 253 -6.26 5.10 10.19
CA GLY A 253 -5.62 5.67 11.37
C GLY A 253 -6.12 5.04 12.69
N LEU A 254 -7.38 4.61 12.74
CA LEU A 254 -7.95 3.92 13.90
C LEU A 254 -7.25 2.58 14.17
N ARG A 255 -6.70 1.91 13.15
CA ARG A 255 -6.01 0.62 13.28
C ARG A 255 -4.77 0.68 14.17
N THR A 256 -4.17 1.85 14.38
CA THR A 256 -3.06 2.05 15.32
C THR A 256 -3.44 1.68 16.75
N PHE A 257 -4.74 1.73 17.09
CA PHE A 257 -5.26 1.45 18.42
C PHE A 257 -5.91 0.06 18.55
N VAL A 258 -5.74 -0.81 17.56
CA VAL A 258 -6.22 -2.19 17.64
C VAL A 258 -5.47 -2.92 18.76
N ASP A 259 -6.18 -3.73 19.56
CA ASP A 259 -5.60 -4.46 20.69
C ASP A 259 -5.69 -5.99 20.55
N ARG A 260 -6.58 -6.47 19.68
CA ARG A 260 -6.79 -7.89 19.34
C ARG A 260 -7.03 -8.04 17.85
N CYS A 261 -6.68 -9.19 17.29
CA CYS A 261 -6.86 -9.43 15.86
C CYS A 261 -8.34 -9.35 15.43
N PRO A 262 -8.71 -8.49 14.47
CA PRO A 262 -10.09 -8.38 13.99
C PRO A 262 -10.70 -9.67 13.44
N THR A 263 -9.87 -10.59 12.91
CA THR A 263 -10.34 -11.85 12.29
C THR A 263 -10.35 -13.04 13.25
N CYS A 264 -9.33 -13.22 14.10
CA CYS A 264 -9.24 -14.40 14.97
C CYS A 264 -9.28 -14.10 16.47
N ASP A 265 -9.40 -12.81 16.85
CA ASP A 265 -9.31 -12.34 18.23
C ASP A 265 -8.00 -12.73 18.93
N GLY A 266 -6.95 -13.06 18.17
CA GLY A 266 -5.63 -13.39 18.70
C GLY A 266 -4.84 -12.18 19.18
N ASP A 267 -3.72 -12.44 19.87
CA ASP A 267 -2.77 -11.41 20.28
C ASP A 267 -2.07 -10.78 19.06
N ILE A 268 -1.64 -9.53 19.22
CA ILE A 268 -0.96 -8.75 18.20
C ILE A 268 0.41 -8.30 18.70
N SER A 269 1.36 -8.18 17.79
CA SER A 269 2.66 -7.58 18.01
C SER A 269 2.79 -6.30 17.18
N LEU A 270 3.51 -5.33 17.74
CA LEU A 270 4.02 -4.18 17.00
C LEU A 270 5.50 -4.44 16.71
N ASP A 271 5.83 -4.56 15.43
CA ASP A 271 7.18 -4.86 14.98
C ASP A 271 7.72 -3.74 14.09
N GLU A 272 9.02 -3.47 14.20
CA GLU A 272 9.77 -2.67 13.24
C GLU A 272 10.37 -3.60 12.19
N GLU A 273 9.96 -3.44 10.94
CA GLU A 273 10.39 -4.31 9.84
C GLU A 273 10.90 -3.49 8.66
N THR A 274 11.89 -3.99 7.92
CA THR A 274 12.25 -3.43 6.62
C THR A 274 11.49 -4.17 5.52
N VAL A 275 10.49 -3.52 4.94
CA VAL A 275 9.80 -4.04 3.75
C VAL A 275 10.58 -3.66 2.49
N GLU A 276 10.80 -4.66 1.65
CA GLU A 276 11.47 -4.48 0.37
C GLU A 276 10.46 -4.54 -0.77
N SER A 277 10.35 -3.44 -1.54
CA SER A 277 9.81 -3.49 -2.88
C SER A 277 10.92 -3.79 -3.88
N CYS A 278 10.53 -4.12 -5.12
CA CYS A 278 11.45 -4.44 -6.21
C CYS A 278 12.53 -3.35 -6.44
N CYS A 279 12.25 -2.10 -6.02
CA CYS A 279 13.14 -0.95 -6.21
C CYS A 279 13.43 -0.14 -4.94
N ARG A 280 12.81 -0.45 -3.79
CA ARG A 280 12.97 0.28 -2.53
C ARG A 280 13.08 -0.67 -1.33
N SER A 281 13.70 -0.19 -0.28
CA SER A 281 13.64 -0.77 1.06
C SER A 281 13.16 0.35 1.98
N ARG A 282 12.18 0.09 2.83
CA ARG A 282 11.65 1.09 3.77
C ARG A 282 11.46 0.42 5.11
N ASP A 283 11.83 1.13 6.16
CA ASP A 283 11.51 0.72 7.51
C ASP A 283 10.05 1.11 7.77
N VAL A 284 9.28 0.18 8.32
CA VAL A 284 7.86 0.34 8.63
C VAL A 284 7.60 -0.11 10.06
N TYR A 285 6.61 0.53 10.69
CA TYR A 285 5.92 -0.06 11.83
C TYR A 285 4.79 -0.95 11.31
N ALA A 286 4.75 -2.17 11.81
CA ALA A 286 3.76 -3.15 11.40
C ALA A 286 3.03 -3.72 12.62
N ILE A 287 1.70 -3.75 12.56
CA ILE A 287 0.89 -4.49 13.51
C ILE A 287 0.51 -5.83 12.87
N THR A 288 0.95 -6.94 13.49
CA THR A 288 0.71 -8.29 12.98
C THR A 288 0.07 -9.16 14.06
N CYS A 289 -0.89 -10.00 13.68
CA CYS A 289 -1.42 -11.01 14.60
C CYS A 289 -0.46 -12.19 14.77
N GLU A 290 -0.20 -12.59 16.01
CA GLU A 290 0.71 -13.71 16.33
C GLU A 290 0.11 -15.09 16.01
N ASP A 291 -1.22 -15.20 15.97
CA ASP A 291 -1.91 -16.48 15.77
C ASP A 291 -2.19 -16.80 14.30
N CYS A 292 -2.62 -15.79 13.53
CA CYS A 292 -3.04 -15.96 12.13
C CYS A 292 -2.14 -15.27 11.12
N ASP A 293 -1.09 -14.58 11.56
CA ASP A 293 -0.13 -13.81 10.75
C ASP A 293 -0.78 -12.73 9.87
N ALA A 294 -1.99 -12.28 10.23
CA ALA A 294 -2.66 -11.20 9.51
C ALA A 294 -1.96 -9.86 9.78
N ARG A 295 -1.55 -9.17 8.70
CA ARG A 295 -1.02 -7.80 8.75
C ARG A 295 -2.18 -6.82 8.85
N ILE A 296 -2.28 -6.11 9.98
CA ILE A 296 -3.41 -5.21 10.28
C ILE A 296 -3.08 -3.77 9.88
N LEU A 297 -1.84 -3.36 10.10
CA LEU A 297 -1.33 -2.03 9.77
C LEU A 297 0.11 -2.13 9.27
N GLU A 298 0.46 -1.30 8.28
CA GLU A 298 1.84 -1.05 7.84
C GLU A 298 1.99 0.45 7.55
N VAL A 299 2.82 1.15 8.31
CA VAL A 299 3.09 2.59 8.13
C VAL A 299 4.59 2.85 8.03
N PRO A 300 5.05 3.78 7.16
CA PRO A 300 6.46 4.11 7.06
C PRO A 300 6.98 4.77 8.34
N GLN A 301 8.23 4.50 8.69
CA GLN A 301 8.96 5.27 9.71
C GLN A 301 9.33 6.69 9.23
#